data_AF-E0UHG0-F1
#
_entry.id   AF-E0UHG0-F1
#
_cell.length_a   1.000
_cell.length_b   1.000
_cell.length_c   1.000
_cell.angle_alpha   90.00
_cell.angle_beta   90.00
_cell.angle_gamma   90.00
#
_symmetry.space_group_name_H-M   'P 1'
#
loop_
_entity.id
_entity.type
_entity.pdbx_description
1 polymer ?
#
loop_
_entity_poly.entity_id
_entity_poly.type
_entity_poly.pdbx_seq_one_letter_code
_entity_poly.pdbx_strand_id
1 'polypeptide(L)'
;MVTLDAALKKEYIELYKNCKIKSECINRIDQYIDLISQKKDKYKVVEQATHVPWYFVAAIHLLESSLNFNTHLHNGDPLTARTVHVPKGRPVEGQPPFDWPTSAIDALNYAGLSSWNDWSIEGMCYSFEKYHGWGYRQYHPQVKSPYLWSFSNHYSKGKYAADGIYDPNLVSQQCGAMVLIKRMEERGLLHISAPPLQQVSWLELYRKEVGENASPRAVLAAWANDKLMEVVELPDRSTEDLISFCSKYPNAKTFHIAPSTKPAPAVTTPLVVQVTSLPPLDRILRWGDKGDDVKALQQALNRLNFNAGAADGDFGDQTQEAVKAFQLRSGLLVDGEVGSVTWEKLGGTGKVILPNLASFAASEAAKKLRWNGASSDAEKYLAPLRRIMQQLGHIGPEPVFYNWCAAFVTYCCRQVGIEIPDQPEGFWASMALVDSWQYWGKQKGYWHPKREVIPERGDIVTFDWSGVNGQFNHIGIVRGYTSGSSLIETAEGNVDNQCGHFSRSLSLISGIVRIR
;
A
#
# COMPACT_ATOMS: atom_id res chain seq x y z
N MET A 1 2.64 35.24 8.84
CA MET A 1 2.99 33.81 8.96
C MET A 1 2.95 33.23 7.56
N VAL A 2 3.99 32.56 7.08
CA VAL A 2 3.96 31.92 5.75
C VAL A 2 3.01 30.73 5.82
N THR A 3 2.13 30.59 4.84
CA THR A 3 1.14 29.50 4.75
C THR A 3 1.34 28.71 3.47
N LEU A 4 1.14 27.38 3.53
CA LEU A 4 1.21 26.51 2.36
C LEU A 4 -0.06 26.61 1.50
N ASP A 5 -0.26 27.77 0.87
CA ASP A 5 -1.38 28.03 -0.03
C ASP A 5 -1.13 27.45 -1.45
N ALA A 6 -2.15 27.52 -2.30
CA ALA A 6 -2.08 26.97 -3.66
C ALA A 6 -0.97 27.58 -4.52
N ALA A 7 -0.63 28.86 -4.33
CA ALA A 7 0.41 29.54 -5.09
C ALA A 7 1.79 29.02 -4.67
N LEU A 8 2.02 28.91 -3.35
CA LEU A 8 3.26 28.38 -2.81
C LEU A 8 3.46 26.90 -3.15
N LYS A 9 2.40 26.09 -3.09
CA LYS A 9 2.44 24.69 -3.55
C LYS A 9 2.88 24.58 -5.00
N LYS A 10 2.28 25.39 -5.88
CA LYS A 10 2.63 25.42 -7.31
C LYS A 10 4.09 25.83 -7.53
N GLU A 11 4.56 26.86 -6.82
CA GLU A 11 5.96 27.29 -6.87
C GLU A 11 6.92 26.13 -6.53
N TYR A 12 6.67 25.41 -5.42
CA TYR A 12 7.53 24.31 -5.01
C TYR A 12 7.56 23.15 -6.00
N ILE A 13 6.40 22.77 -6.54
CA ILE A 13 6.30 21.73 -7.57
C ILE A 13 7.11 22.13 -8.81
N GLU A 14 6.98 23.38 -9.27
CA GLU A 14 7.71 23.89 -10.43
C GLU A 14 9.22 23.93 -10.19
N LEU A 15 9.66 24.37 -9.00
CA LEU A 15 11.07 24.35 -8.61
C LEU A 15 11.61 22.92 -8.61
N TYR A 16 10.93 21.96 -7.98
CA TYR A 16 11.40 20.58 -7.94
C TYR A 16 11.45 19.93 -9.33
N LYS A 17 10.42 20.17 -10.15
CA LYS A 17 10.33 19.66 -11.53
C LYS A 17 11.47 20.20 -12.40
N ASN A 18 11.75 21.49 -12.30
CA ASN A 18 12.76 22.18 -13.12
C ASN A 18 14.16 22.19 -12.48
N CYS A 19 14.33 21.51 -11.35
CA CYS A 19 15.62 21.39 -10.68
C CYS A 19 16.56 20.56 -11.57
N LYS A 20 17.73 21.13 -11.88
CA LYS A 20 18.83 20.48 -12.57
C LYS A 20 20.03 20.53 -11.65
N ILE A 21 20.51 19.35 -11.26
CA ILE A 21 21.69 19.22 -10.42
C ILE A 21 22.91 19.63 -11.24
N LYS A 22 23.75 20.50 -10.67
CA LYS A 22 25.00 20.93 -11.29
C LYS A 22 25.93 19.72 -11.42
N SER A 23 26.48 19.48 -12.61
CA SER A 23 27.26 18.27 -12.90
C SER A 23 28.50 18.16 -12.02
N GLU A 24 29.14 19.28 -11.71
CA GLU A 24 30.30 19.37 -10.81
C GLU A 24 29.97 18.97 -9.36
N CYS A 25 28.69 18.94 -8.97
CA CYS A 25 28.26 18.56 -7.63
C CYS A 25 27.84 17.09 -7.51
N ILE A 26 27.59 16.38 -8.62
CA ILE A 26 27.00 15.03 -8.61
C ILE A 26 27.82 14.06 -7.76
N ASN A 27 29.14 13.96 -7.99
CA ASN A 27 30.00 13.02 -7.26
C ASN A 27 29.93 13.24 -5.74
N ARG A 28 29.88 14.50 -5.32
CA ARG A 28 29.81 14.85 -3.91
C ARG A 28 28.45 14.52 -3.30
N ILE A 29 27.36 14.71 -4.06
CA ILE A 29 26.02 14.33 -3.61
C ILE A 29 25.92 12.80 -3.51
N ASP A 30 26.48 12.07 -4.48
CA ASP A 30 26.46 10.61 -4.47
C ASP A 30 27.24 10.04 -3.28
N GLN A 31 28.37 10.65 -2.90
CA GLN A 31 29.08 10.31 -1.66
C GLN A 31 28.21 10.48 -0.41
N TYR A 32 27.44 11.57 -0.31
CA TYR A 32 26.50 11.74 0.80
C TYR A 32 25.42 10.65 0.81
N ILE A 33 24.85 10.34 -0.36
CA ILE A 33 23.83 9.30 -0.49
C ILE A 33 24.38 7.92 -0.11
N ASP A 34 25.62 7.61 -0.47
CA ASP A 34 26.24 6.33 -0.11
C ASP A 34 26.45 6.22 1.40
N LEU A 35 26.95 7.28 2.04
CA LEU A 35 27.08 7.35 3.51
C LEU A 35 25.73 7.21 4.21
N ILE A 36 24.71 7.91 3.70
CA ILE A 36 23.33 7.81 4.23
C ILE A 36 22.82 6.38 4.08
N SER A 37 23.03 5.76 2.92
CA SER A 37 22.55 4.40 2.64
C SER A 37 23.19 3.35 3.55
N GLN A 38 24.49 3.49 3.87
CA GLN A 38 25.19 2.63 4.83
C GLN A 38 24.65 2.73 6.26
N LYS A 39 23.99 3.85 6.61
CA LYS A 39 23.42 4.09 7.95
C LYS A 39 21.89 4.18 7.92
N LYS A 40 21.24 3.70 6.85
CA LYS A 40 19.79 3.78 6.63
C LYS A 40 18.96 3.27 7.80
N ASP A 41 19.39 2.18 8.44
CA ASP A 41 18.64 1.59 9.55
C ASP A 41 18.54 2.53 10.75
N LYS A 42 19.56 3.37 11.02
CA LYS A 42 19.49 4.38 12.09
C LYS A 42 18.41 5.42 11.81
N TYR A 43 18.28 5.85 10.56
CA TYR A 43 17.21 6.77 10.15
C TYR A 43 15.83 6.09 10.17
N LYS A 44 15.76 4.79 9.85
CA LYS A 44 14.50 4.02 9.90
C LYS A 44 13.97 3.85 11.32
N VAL A 45 14.83 3.73 12.33
CA VAL A 45 14.41 3.75 13.75
C VAL A 45 13.70 5.08 14.07
N VAL A 46 14.25 6.20 13.62
CA VAL A 46 13.66 7.53 13.83
C VAL A 46 12.34 7.68 13.04
N GLU A 47 12.28 7.20 11.79
CA GLU A 47 11.05 7.20 10.98
C GLU A 47 9.94 6.40 11.65
N GLN A 48 10.24 5.23 12.22
CA GLN A 48 9.26 4.40 12.92
C GLN A 48 8.70 5.10 14.17
N ALA A 49 9.52 5.87 14.88
CA ALA A 49 9.11 6.57 16.09
C ALA A 49 8.37 7.90 15.83
N THR A 50 8.62 8.55 14.69
CA THR A 50 8.14 9.92 14.42
C THR A 50 7.24 10.05 13.20
N HIS A 51 7.15 9.01 12.36
CA HIS A 51 6.53 9.02 11.04
C HIS A 51 7.14 10.03 10.03
N VAL A 52 8.27 10.65 10.37
CA VAL A 52 9.03 11.51 9.45
C VAL A 52 9.84 10.62 8.50
N PRO A 53 9.70 10.74 7.18
CA PRO A 53 10.36 9.86 6.23
C PRO A 53 11.88 9.82 6.43
N TRP A 54 12.46 8.62 6.37
CA TRP A 54 13.89 8.41 6.69
C TRP A 54 14.83 9.29 5.85
N TYR A 55 14.47 9.55 4.60
CA TYR A 55 15.25 10.39 3.68
C TYR A 55 15.13 11.88 4.02
N PHE A 56 14.01 12.30 4.60
CA PHE A 56 13.82 13.66 5.12
C PHE A 56 14.69 13.87 6.37
N VAL A 57 14.71 12.90 7.29
CA VAL A 57 15.60 12.91 8.46
C VAL A 57 17.06 12.95 8.03
N ALA A 58 17.45 12.16 7.02
CA ALA A 58 18.81 12.15 6.49
C ALA A 58 19.22 13.49 5.86
N ALA A 59 18.30 14.17 5.17
CA ALA A 59 18.54 15.49 4.61
C ALA A 59 18.75 16.56 5.70
N ILE A 60 17.95 16.54 6.79
CA ILE A 60 18.20 17.37 7.97
C ILE A 60 19.57 17.05 8.56
N HIS A 61 19.90 15.76 8.74
CA HIS A 61 21.17 15.35 9.32
C HIS A 61 22.39 15.82 8.51
N LEU A 62 22.26 15.87 7.18
CA LEU A 62 23.30 16.43 6.32
C LEU A 62 23.50 17.93 6.56
N LEU A 63 22.41 18.68 6.68
CA LEU A 63 22.43 20.14 6.82
C LEU A 63 22.88 20.57 8.22
N GLU A 64 22.38 19.90 9.27
CA GLU A 64 22.61 20.29 10.67
C GLU A 64 23.93 19.79 11.23
N SER A 65 24.42 18.62 10.80
CA SER A 65 25.64 18.07 11.38
C SER A 65 26.52 17.28 10.42
N SER A 66 26.38 17.50 9.11
CA SER A 66 27.22 16.86 8.09
C SER A 66 27.28 15.34 8.21
N LEU A 67 26.14 14.73 8.59
CA LEU A 67 25.99 13.28 8.80
C LEU A 67 26.80 12.71 9.98
N ASN A 68 27.22 13.54 10.93
CA ASN A 68 27.99 13.10 12.09
C ASN A 68 27.10 12.48 13.18
N PHE A 69 27.08 11.15 13.23
CA PHE A 69 26.33 10.38 14.22
C PHE A 69 26.82 10.52 15.67
N ASN A 70 27.88 11.28 15.94
CA ASN A 70 28.35 11.60 17.29
C ASN A 70 27.85 12.97 17.77
N THR A 71 26.95 13.61 17.02
CA THR A 71 26.40 14.94 17.33
C THR A 71 24.88 14.92 17.35
N HIS A 72 24.30 15.87 18.09
CA HIS A 72 22.87 16.12 18.17
C HIS A 72 22.33 16.58 16.82
N LEU A 73 21.21 15.98 16.38
CA LEU A 73 20.51 16.41 15.16
C LEU A 73 20.01 17.87 15.26
N HIS A 74 19.83 18.40 16.46
CA HIS A 74 19.34 19.75 16.70
C HIS A 74 20.21 20.84 16.07
N ASN A 75 21.53 20.73 16.22
CA ASN A 75 22.46 21.83 15.95
C ASN A 75 23.94 21.39 15.84
N GLY A 76 24.21 20.08 15.84
CA GLY A 76 25.57 19.54 15.70
C GLY A 76 26.43 19.55 16.98
N ASP A 77 25.88 19.89 18.15
CA ASP A 77 26.62 19.74 19.42
C ASP A 77 26.97 18.26 19.71
N PRO A 78 28.09 17.94 20.39
CA PRO A 78 28.45 16.56 20.71
C PRO A 78 27.43 15.84 21.60
N LEU A 79 27.12 14.56 21.30
CA LEU A 79 26.20 13.73 22.08
C LEU A 79 26.68 13.44 23.53
N THR A 80 27.91 13.82 23.87
CA THR A 80 28.52 13.62 25.20
C THR A 80 28.01 14.60 26.25
N ALA A 81 27.21 15.59 25.86
CA ALA A 81 26.56 16.55 26.76
C ALA A 81 25.16 16.86 26.22
N ARG A 82 24.43 17.78 26.85
CA ARG A 82 23.23 18.38 26.22
C ARG A 82 23.67 19.52 25.30
N THR A 83 22.81 19.90 24.37
CA THR A 83 23.04 21.04 23.49
C THR A 83 23.29 22.33 24.29
N VAL A 84 24.32 23.07 23.90
CA VAL A 84 24.66 24.40 24.41
C VAL A 84 24.29 25.49 23.42
N HIS A 85 24.25 25.15 22.13
CA HIS A 85 23.67 25.97 21.08
C HIS A 85 22.15 25.82 21.08
N VAL A 86 21.46 26.78 20.47
CA VAL A 86 19.99 26.78 20.41
C VAL A 86 19.52 25.62 19.52
N PRO A 87 18.49 24.86 19.92
CA PRO A 87 17.79 24.90 21.22
C PRO A 87 18.67 24.33 22.35
N LYS A 88 18.88 25.11 23.43
CA LYS A 88 19.75 24.72 24.55
C LYS A 88 19.08 23.67 25.44
N GLY A 89 19.90 22.81 26.06
CA GLY A 89 19.45 21.83 27.06
C GLY A 89 18.71 20.63 26.47
N ARG A 90 18.96 20.28 25.21
CA ARG A 90 18.35 19.14 24.52
C ARG A 90 19.30 17.93 24.43
N PRO A 91 18.79 16.69 24.35
CA PRO A 91 17.41 16.27 24.63
C PRO A 91 16.97 16.66 26.03
N VAL A 92 15.67 16.69 26.35
CA VAL A 92 15.21 17.00 27.73
C VAL A 92 15.28 15.77 28.63
N GLU A 93 14.90 14.62 28.08
CA GLU A 93 14.89 13.35 28.79
C GLU A 93 16.23 12.59 28.62
N GLY A 94 16.52 11.66 29.54
CA GLY A 94 17.75 10.85 29.53
C GLY A 94 18.98 11.57 30.10
N GLN A 95 20.14 10.90 30.03
CA GLN A 95 21.45 11.40 30.48
C GLN A 95 22.52 11.16 29.40
N PRO A 96 23.52 12.06 29.25
CA PRO A 96 24.60 11.86 28.30
C PRO A 96 25.58 10.74 28.75
N PRO A 97 26.32 10.11 27.80
CA PRO A 97 26.25 10.34 26.37
C PRO A 97 24.94 9.79 25.77
N PHE A 98 24.30 10.59 24.92
CA PHE A 98 23.05 10.19 24.27
C PHE A 98 23.32 9.28 23.09
N ASP A 99 22.42 8.34 22.84
CA ASP A 99 22.37 7.69 21.52
C ASP A 99 21.81 8.66 20.47
N TRP A 100 22.23 8.46 19.23
CA TRP A 100 21.83 9.34 18.14
C TRP A 100 20.31 9.30 17.85
N PRO A 101 19.65 8.12 17.77
CA PRO A 101 18.20 8.07 17.52
C PRO A 101 17.37 8.81 18.56
N THR A 102 17.69 8.70 19.86
CA THR A 102 17.01 9.42 20.94
C THR A 102 17.14 10.92 20.74
N SER A 103 18.35 11.40 20.43
CA SER A 103 18.54 12.81 20.13
C SER A 103 17.81 13.27 18.87
N ALA A 104 17.76 12.45 17.82
CA ALA A 104 17.07 12.78 16.59
C ALA A 104 15.55 12.87 16.80
N ILE A 105 14.97 11.97 17.60
CA ILE A 105 13.55 11.97 17.95
C ILE A 105 13.19 13.24 18.74
N ASP A 106 13.98 13.63 19.75
CA ASP A 106 13.77 14.89 20.49
C ASP A 106 13.81 16.11 19.53
N ALA A 107 14.75 16.14 18.58
CA ALA A 107 14.87 17.21 17.60
C ALA A 107 13.64 17.34 16.69
N LEU A 108 13.14 16.23 16.17
CA LEU A 108 11.97 16.23 15.28
C LEU A 108 10.68 16.56 16.03
N ASN A 109 10.53 16.10 17.27
CA ASN A 109 9.43 16.46 18.15
C ASN A 109 9.46 17.96 18.50
N TYR A 110 10.63 18.48 18.88
CA TYR A 110 10.83 19.91 19.17
C TYR A 110 10.49 20.80 17.97
N ALA A 111 10.86 20.37 16.77
CA ALA A 111 10.56 21.09 15.53
C ALA A 111 9.08 20.94 15.07
N GLY A 112 8.29 20.10 15.75
CA GLY A 112 6.90 19.80 15.38
C GLY A 112 6.75 18.99 14.08
N LEU A 113 7.83 18.35 13.61
CA LEU A 113 7.83 17.55 12.39
C LEU A 113 7.14 16.19 12.58
N SER A 114 7.15 15.64 13.80
CA SER A 114 6.44 14.39 14.11
C SER A 114 4.91 14.53 14.07
N SER A 115 4.40 15.77 14.09
CA SER A 115 2.98 16.08 13.90
C SER A 115 2.63 16.48 12.46
N TRP A 116 3.62 16.52 11.56
CA TRP A 116 3.43 16.86 10.15
C TRP A 116 3.16 15.62 9.30
N ASN A 117 2.24 15.75 8.36
CA ASN A 117 1.64 14.62 7.63
C ASN A 117 1.55 14.84 6.11
N ASP A 118 2.00 15.98 5.59
CA ASP A 118 2.06 16.25 4.14
C ASP A 118 3.49 16.07 3.61
N TRP A 119 3.82 14.85 3.21
CA TRP A 119 5.15 14.50 2.64
C TRP A 119 5.18 14.54 1.11
N SER A 120 4.25 15.28 0.48
CA SER A 120 4.35 15.67 -0.92
C SER A 120 5.59 16.54 -1.19
N ILE A 121 5.92 16.80 -2.45
CA ILE A 121 7.05 17.67 -2.82
C ILE A 121 6.89 19.05 -2.18
N GLU A 122 5.72 19.66 -2.31
CA GLU A 122 5.38 20.96 -1.76
C GLU A 122 5.35 20.96 -0.23
N GLY A 123 4.84 19.88 0.39
CA GLY A 123 4.82 19.72 1.83
C GLY A 123 6.22 19.57 2.41
N MET A 124 7.10 18.79 1.76
CA MET A 124 8.51 18.69 2.13
C MET A 124 9.25 20.02 1.96
N CYS A 125 9.08 20.70 0.83
CA CYS A 125 9.72 22.00 0.61
C CYS A 125 9.30 23.01 1.68
N TYR A 126 8.00 23.08 1.97
CA TYR A 126 7.45 23.93 3.02
C TYR A 126 8.04 23.60 4.40
N SER A 127 8.08 22.31 4.75
CA SER A 127 8.61 21.85 6.04
C SER A 127 10.11 22.09 6.18
N PHE A 128 10.91 21.90 5.11
CA PHE A 128 12.33 22.25 5.13
C PHE A 128 12.56 23.75 5.29
N GLU A 129 11.84 24.60 4.55
CA GLU A 129 11.96 26.05 4.72
C GLU A 129 11.53 26.49 6.11
N LYS A 130 10.43 25.93 6.63
CA LYS A 130 9.98 26.21 8.00
C LYS A 130 11.04 25.82 9.03
N TYR A 131 11.64 24.64 8.87
CA TYR A 131 12.64 24.09 9.79
C TYR A 131 13.88 25.00 9.89
N HIS A 132 14.41 25.45 8.76
CA HIS A 132 15.60 26.31 8.71
C HIS A 132 15.29 27.82 8.79
N GLY A 133 14.01 28.18 8.79
CA GLY A 133 13.52 29.54 8.92
C GLY A 133 13.17 30.23 7.59
N TRP A 134 12.22 31.15 7.68
CA TRP A 134 11.61 31.86 6.54
C TRP A 134 12.44 33.02 5.99
N GLY A 135 13.70 33.20 6.42
CA GLY A 135 14.49 34.41 6.15
C GLY A 135 14.61 34.74 4.66
N TYR A 136 14.94 33.75 3.83
CA TYR A 136 15.01 33.94 2.37
C TYR A 136 13.67 34.38 1.78
N ARG A 137 12.59 33.71 2.15
CA ARG A 137 11.26 34.02 1.61
C ARG A 137 10.75 35.39 2.05
N GLN A 138 11.07 35.80 3.28
CA GLN A 138 10.58 37.06 3.87
C GLN A 138 11.43 38.28 3.47
N TYR A 139 12.74 38.12 3.37
CA TYR A 139 13.67 39.25 3.24
C TYR A 139 14.49 39.24 1.94
N HIS A 140 14.62 38.08 1.28
CA HIS A 140 15.40 37.92 0.05
C HIS A 140 14.69 37.02 -0.99
N PRO A 141 13.44 37.30 -1.38
CA PRO A 141 12.61 36.42 -2.21
C PRO A 141 13.20 36.14 -3.61
N GLN A 142 14.13 36.97 -4.07
CA GLN A 142 14.91 36.77 -5.29
C GLN A 142 15.92 35.61 -5.19
N VAL A 143 16.28 35.17 -3.98
CA VAL A 143 17.19 34.05 -3.74
C VAL A 143 16.42 32.85 -3.22
N LYS A 144 16.36 31.78 -4.02
CA LYS A 144 15.78 30.52 -3.58
C LYS A 144 16.65 29.94 -2.46
N SER A 145 16.00 29.46 -1.40
CA SER A 145 16.68 29.02 -0.19
C SER A 145 17.78 27.99 -0.51
N PRO A 146 19.06 28.25 -0.17
CA PRO A 146 20.14 27.28 -0.35
C PRO A 146 19.93 26.02 0.47
N TYR A 147 19.16 26.07 1.57
CA TYR A 147 18.79 24.89 2.35
C TYR A 147 17.99 23.87 1.51
N LEU A 148 17.26 24.32 0.49
CA LEU A 148 16.54 23.43 -0.42
C LEU A 148 17.31 23.19 -1.72
N TRP A 149 17.88 24.26 -2.30
CA TRP A 149 18.23 24.29 -3.72
C TRP A 149 19.72 24.46 -4.03
N SER A 150 20.58 24.58 -3.02
CA SER A 150 22.03 24.61 -3.25
C SER A 150 22.49 23.36 -4.00
N PHE A 151 23.43 23.54 -4.94
CA PHE A 151 23.89 22.55 -5.95
C PHE A 151 22.95 22.32 -7.15
N SER A 152 21.90 23.14 -7.31
CA SER A 152 21.06 23.14 -8.52
C SER A 152 21.14 24.46 -9.30
N ASN A 153 20.57 24.46 -10.50
CA ASN A 153 20.32 25.65 -11.31
C ASN A 153 19.50 26.75 -10.60
N HIS A 154 18.74 26.44 -9.56
CA HIS A 154 17.91 27.42 -8.84
C HIS A 154 18.70 28.27 -7.84
N TYR A 155 19.94 27.90 -7.53
CA TYR A 155 20.78 28.61 -6.58
C TYR A 155 22.17 28.92 -7.15
N SER A 156 22.59 30.17 -6.99
CA SER A 156 23.93 30.64 -7.40
C SER A 156 24.73 31.19 -6.23
N LYS A 157 24.20 32.19 -5.52
CA LYS A 157 24.84 32.86 -4.38
C LYS A 157 23.79 33.58 -3.52
N GLY A 158 24.22 34.08 -2.37
CA GLY A 158 23.38 34.68 -1.34
C GLY A 158 23.15 33.70 -0.20
N LYS A 159 23.69 33.98 0.98
CA LYS A 159 23.57 33.10 2.15
C LYS A 159 23.48 33.89 3.46
N TYR A 160 22.69 33.40 4.43
CA TYR A 160 22.85 33.81 5.82
C TYR A 160 24.16 33.25 6.39
N ALA A 161 25.14 34.11 6.61
CA ALA A 161 26.45 33.76 7.19
C ALA A 161 26.33 33.37 8.67
N ALA A 162 25.36 34.00 9.35
CA ALA A 162 24.94 33.72 10.71
C ALA A 162 23.47 34.15 10.86
N ASP A 163 22.87 33.86 12.02
CA ASP A 163 21.50 34.24 12.32
C ASP A 163 21.26 35.74 12.10
N GLY A 164 20.35 36.06 11.17
CA GLY A 164 20.01 37.43 10.79
C GLY A 164 21.03 38.16 9.90
N ILE A 165 22.19 37.57 9.61
CA ILE A 165 23.27 38.19 8.82
C ILE A 165 23.30 37.60 7.42
N TYR A 166 22.63 38.25 6.47
CA TYR A 166 22.63 37.85 5.06
C TYR A 166 23.78 38.49 4.27
N ASP A 167 24.52 37.68 3.51
CA ASP A 167 25.55 38.11 2.57
C ASP A 167 25.14 37.72 1.14
N PRO A 168 24.96 38.67 0.20
CA PRO A 168 24.57 38.40 -1.17
C PRO A 168 25.66 37.72 -2.04
N ASN A 169 26.90 37.69 -1.57
CA ASN A 169 28.06 37.19 -2.30
C ASN A 169 28.51 35.80 -1.84
N LEU A 170 28.16 35.38 -0.62
CA LEU A 170 28.48 34.04 -0.14
C LEU A 170 27.72 32.96 -0.92
N VAL A 171 28.43 31.87 -1.22
CA VAL A 171 27.88 30.70 -1.91
C VAL A 171 27.80 29.55 -0.91
N SER A 172 26.60 28.97 -0.76
CA SER A 172 26.44 27.77 0.04
C SER A 172 27.31 26.64 -0.50
N GLN A 173 28.14 26.11 0.38
CA GLN A 173 28.94 24.94 0.11
C GLN A 173 28.23 23.66 0.51
N GLN A 174 26.98 23.68 0.98
CA GLN A 174 26.23 22.49 1.38
C GLN A 174 25.23 22.10 0.29
N CYS A 175 24.94 20.80 0.17
CA CYS A 175 23.88 20.31 -0.70
C CYS A 175 22.53 20.69 -0.13
N GLY A 176 21.64 21.27 -0.94
CA GLY A 176 20.27 21.52 -0.51
C GLY A 176 19.49 20.20 -0.32
N ALA A 177 18.54 20.18 0.61
CA ALA A 177 17.74 19.02 0.95
C ALA A 177 16.95 18.48 -0.25
N MET A 178 16.30 19.35 -1.02
CA MET A 178 15.52 18.93 -2.19
C MET A 178 16.42 18.49 -3.35
N VAL A 179 17.65 18.99 -3.43
CA VAL A 179 18.66 18.51 -4.39
C VAL A 179 19.15 17.11 -4.03
N LEU A 180 19.42 16.86 -2.74
CA LEU A 180 19.76 15.52 -2.24
C LEU A 180 18.64 14.52 -2.53
N ILE A 181 17.40 14.89 -2.20
CA ILE A 181 16.21 14.06 -2.40
C ILE A 181 15.99 13.78 -3.89
N LYS A 182 16.14 14.80 -4.75
CA LYS A 182 16.04 14.60 -6.21
C LYS A 182 17.10 13.63 -6.72
N ARG A 183 18.34 13.72 -6.22
CA ARG A 183 19.39 12.79 -6.61
C ARG A 183 19.12 11.37 -6.11
N MET A 184 18.55 11.20 -4.91
CA MET A 184 18.12 9.90 -4.42
C MET A 184 17.01 9.29 -5.30
N GLU A 185 16.08 10.11 -5.79
CA GLU A 185 15.07 9.71 -6.78
C GLU A 185 15.71 9.31 -8.13
N GLU A 186 16.64 10.10 -8.66
CA GLU A 186 17.40 9.77 -9.88
C GLU A 186 18.20 8.46 -9.75
N ARG A 187 18.66 8.13 -8.54
CA ARG A 187 19.33 6.87 -8.22
C ARG A 187 18.37 5.71 -7.94
N GLY A 188 17.06 5.92 -8.02
CA GLY A 188 16.04 4.90 -7.77
C GLY A 188 15.96 4.45 -6.30
N LEU A 189 16.49 5.24 -5.37
CA LEU A 189 16.44 4.94 -3.93
C LEU A 189 15.11 5.37 -3.29
N LEU A 190 14.39 6.24 -3.98
CA LEU A 190 13.11 6.83 -3.60
C LEU A 190 12.22 6.92 -4.84
N HIS A 191 10.90 6.86 -4.64
CA HIS A 191 9.92 7.22 -5.65
C HIS A 191 9.00 8.28 -5.05
N ILE A 192 9.21 9.54 -5.43
CA ILE A 192 8.45 10.68 -4.91
C ILE A 192 7.47 11.07 -6.00
N SER A 193 6.39 10.31 -6.10
CA SER A 193 5.32 10.68 -7.00
C SER A 193 4.70 11.99 -6.50
N ALA A 194 4.82 13.06 -7.30
CA ALA A 194 3.71 14.02 -7.35
C ALA A 194 2.48 13.20 -7.77
N PRO A 195 1.33 13.28 -7.11
CA PRO A 195 0.16 12.61 -7.64
C PRO A 195 -0.13 13.23 -9.03
N PRO A 196 -0.22 12.44 -10.12
CA PRO A 196 -0.78 12.92 -11.39
C PRO A 196 -2.19 13.53 -11.21
N LEU A 197 -2.82 13.20 -10.07
CA LEU A 197 -4.19 13.45 -9.70
C LEU A 197 -4.49 14.89 -9.27
N GLN A 198 -3.49 15.67 -8.86
CA GLN A 198 -3.72 17.01 -8.29
C GLN A 198 -3.69 18.16 -9.30
N GLN A 199 -3.22 17.95 -10.54
CA GLN A 199 -3.11 19.02 -11.56
C GLN A 199 -4.29 19.10 -12.53
N VAL A 200 -5.18 18.10 -12.52
CA VAL A 200 -6.35 18.06 -13.41
C VAL A 200 -7.34 19.15 -13.00
N SER A 201 -7.59 20.08 -13.91
CA SER A 201 -8.47 21.24 -13.70
C SER A 201 -9.89 21.00 -14.16
N TRP A 202 -10.09 20.15 -15.18
CA TRP A 202 -11.42 19.72 -15.63
C TRP A 202 -11.39 18.33 -16.25
N LEU A 203 -12.54 17.69 -16.24
CA LEU A 203 -12.81 16.45 -16.95
C LEU A 203 -13.69 16.75 -18.16
N GLU A 204 -13.53 15.98 -19.23
CA GLU A 204 -14.38 16.11 -20.41
C GLU A 204 -14.80 14.73 -20.94
N LEU A 205 -16.11 14.56 -21.11
CA LEU A 205 -16.73 13.35 -21.63
C LEU A 205 -17.01 13.49 -23.12
N TYR A 206 -16.48 12.58 -23.90
CA TYR A 206 -16.65 12.50 -25.35
C TYR A 206 -17.53 11.31 -25.72
N ARG A 207 -18.27 11.45 -26.82
CA ARG A 207 -18.98 10.37 -27.49
C ARG A 207 -18.12 9.84 -28.64
N LYS A 208 -17.86 8.54 -28.65
CA LYS A 208 -17.15 7.85 -29.74
C LYS A 208 -18.12 6.92 -30.46
N GLU A 209 -18.36 7.18 -31.73
CA GLU A 209 -19.19 6.30 -32.58
C GLU A 209 -18.44 4.99 -32.87
N VAL A 210 -19.17 3.86 -32.81
CA VAL A 210 -18.59 2.52 -32.98
C VAL A 210 -19.44 1.72 -33.97
N GLY A 211 -19.10 1.75 -35.27
CA GLY A 211 -19.77 0.95 -36.31
C GLY A 211 -21.29 1.15 -36.44
N GLU A 212 -21.89 0.65 -37.52
CA GLU A 212 -23.32 0.93 -37.81
C GLU A 212 -24.32 0.25 -36.84
N ASN A 213 -23.88 -0.68 -35.99
CA ASN A 213 -24.75 -1.47 -35.11
C ASN A 213 -24.32 -1.52 -33.64
N ALA A 214 -23.32 -0.74 -33.20
CA ALA A 214 -22.91 -0.74 -31.79
C ALA A 214 -23.27 0.57 -31.07
N SER A 215 -23.55 0.46 -29.77
CA SER A 215 -23.83 1.64 -28.95
C SER A 215 -22.57 2.53 -28.87
N PRO A 216 -22.71 3.86 -28.99
CA PRO A 216 -21.57 4.76 -28.92
C PRO A 216 -20.89 4.67 -27.56
N ARG A 217 -19.56 4.56 -27.54
CA ARG A 217 -18.76 4.47 -26.31
C ARG A 217 -18.51 5.86 -25.72
N ALA A 218 -18.32 5.88 -24.41
CA ALA A 218 -17.92 7.06 -23.66
C ALA A 218 -16.39 7.09 -23.56
N VAL A 219 -15.78 8.24 -23.83
CA VAL A 219 -14.36 8.47 -23.59
C VAL A 219 -14.21 9.61 -22.59
N LEU A 220 -13.59 9.36 -21.45
CA LEU A 220 -13.27 10.37 -20.46
C LEU A 220 -11.85 10.86 -20.67
N ALA A 221 -11.70 12.18 -20.64
CA ALA A 221 -10.41 12.85 -20.72
C ALA A 221 -10.21 13.72 -19.48
N ALA A 222 -9.06 13.58 -18.83
CA ALA A 222 -8.61 14.46 -17.77
C ALA A 222 -7.67 15.51 -18.37
N TRP A 223 -7.95 16.78 -18.12
CA TRP A 223 -7.22 17.91 -18.69
C TRP A 223 -6.60 18.79 -17.61
N ALA A 224 -5.39 19.28 -17.88
CA ALA A 224 -4.70 20.26 -17.07
C ALA A 224 -4.06 21.30 -17.97
N ASN A 225 -4.47 22.58 -17.85
CA ASN A 225 -3.92 23.69 -18.66
C ASN A 225 -3.89 23.39 -20.18
N ASP A 226 -5.01 22.94 -20.73
CA ASP A 226 -5.20 22.57 -22.15
C ASP A 226 -4.33 21.39 -22.64
N LYS A 227 -3.64 20.72 -21.71
CA LYS A 227 -2.90 19.49 -21.97
C LYS A 227 -3.72 18.28 -21.52
N LEU A 228 -3.83 17.30 -22.42
CA LEU A 228 -4.42 16.01 -22.11
C LEU A 228 -3.50 15.24 -21.15
N MET A 229 -4.02 14.88 -19.99
CA MET A 229 -3.28 14.19 -18.93
C MET A 229 -3.53 12.70 -18.94
N GLU A 230 -4.80 12.32 -19.11
CA GLU A 230 -5.22 10.93 -19.19
C GLU A 230 -6.45 10.85 -20.07
N VAL A 231 -6.55 9.80 -20.89
CA VAL A 231 -7.76 9.47 -21.63
C VAL A 231 -8.08 8.00 -21.38
N VAL A 232 -9.32 7.72 -21.05
CA VAL A 232 -9.83 6.37 -20.82
C VAL A 232 -11.10 6.20 -21.63
N GLU A 233 -11.16 5.15 -22.43
CA GLU A 233 -12.39 4.70 -23.06
C GLU A 233 -13.11 3.81 -22.06
N LEU A 234 -14.34 4.18 -21.71
CA LEU A 234 -15.15 3.39 -20.80
C LEU A 234 -15.71 2.16 -21.54
N PRO A 235 -15.60 0.96 -20.93
CA PRO A 235 -16.13 -0.25 -21.52
C PRO A 235 -17.66 -0.23 -21.62
N ASP A 236 -18.34 0.47 -20.69
CA ASP A 236 -19.78 0.75 -20.72
C ASP A 236 -20.10 2.18 -20.22
N ARG A 237 -21.39 2.55 -20.14
CA ARG A 237 -21.83 3.87 -19.61
C ARG A 237 -22.26 3.80 -18.14
N SER A 238 -21.76 2.82 -17.38
CA SER A 238 -22.14 2.68 -15.98
C SER A 238 -21.69 3.89 -15.16
N THR A 239 -22.47 4.21 -14.14
CA THR A 239 -22.17 5.30 -13.20
C THR A 239 -20.91 4.98 -12.38
N GLU A 240 -20.57 3.70 -12.18
CA GLU A 240 -19.44 3.26 -11.36
C GLU A 240 -18.08 3.57 -11.99
N ASP A 241 -17.90 3.29 -13.28
CA ASP A 241 -16.66 3.63 -13.99
C ASP A 241 -16.47 5.15 -14.10
N LEU A 242 -17.58 5.89 -14.29
CA LEU A 242 -17.60 7.34 -14.25
C LEU A 242 -17.21 7.87 -12.86
N ILE A 243 -17.76 7.31 -11.78
CA ILE A 243 -17.45 7.70 -10.40
C ILE A 243 -16.00 7.36 -10.08
N SER A 244 -15.53 6.17 -10.44
CA SER A 244 -14.15 5.72 -10.22
C SER A 244 -13.15 6.64 -10.91
N PHE A 245 -13.39 6.97 -12.18
CA PHE A 245 -12.55 7.91 -12.93
C PHE A 245 -12.62 9.34 -12.37
N CYS A 246 -13.81 9.83 -12.02
CA CYS A 246 -13.94 11.17 -11.44
C CYS A 246 -13.29 11.28 -10.05
N SER A 247 -13.43 10.24 -9.22
CA SER A 247 -12.89 10.20 -7.84
C SER A 247 -11.36 10.19 -7.82
N LYS A 248 -10.74 9.73 -8.90
CA LYS A 248 -9.29 9.84 -9.13
C LYS A 248 -8.82 11.30 -9.24
N TYR A 249 -9.70 12.25 -9.59
CA TYR A 249 -9.38 13.67 -9.76
C TYR A 249 -10.26 14.59 -8.90
N PRO A 250 -10.12 14.55 -7.56
CA PRO A 250 -10.97 15.32 -6.65
C PRO A 250 -10.80 16.86 -6.79
N ASN A 251 -9.76 17.30 -7.50
CA ASN A 251 -9.46 18.71 -7.76
C ASN A 251 -10.02 19.24 -9.09
N ALA A 252 -10.60 18.37 -9.93
CA ALA A 252 -11.21 18.79 -11.19
C ALA A 252 -12.47 19.61 -10.88
N LYS A 253 -12.40 20.92 -11.15
CA LYS A 253 -13.46 21.87 -10.73
C LYS A 253 -14.68 21.84 -11.63
N THR A 254 -14.53 21.33 -12.85
CA THR A 254 -15.60 21.27 -13.84
C THR A 254 -15.60 19.94 -14.60
N PHE A 255 -16.80 19.49 -14.95
CA PHE A 255 -17.04 18.34 -15.81
C PHE A 255 -17.77 18.82 -17.06
N HIS A 256 -17.15 18.65 -18.22
CA HIS A 256 -17.70 19.07 -19.51
C HIS A 256 -18.20 17.88 -20.30
N ILE A 257 -19.29 18.07 -21.05
CA ILE A 257 -19.74 17.11 -22.06
C ILE A 257 -19.37 17.71 -23.42
N ALA A 258 -18.50 17.04 -24.16
CA ALA A 258 -18.08 17.47 -25.48
C ALA A 258 -19.27 17.45 -26.46
N PRO A 259 -19.37 18.43 -27.38
CA PRO A 259 -20.35 18.39 -28.47
C PRO A 259 -20.20 17.10 -29.30
N SER A 260 -21.31 16.59 -29.85
CA SER A 260 -21.31 15.35 -30.65
C SER A 260 -20.39 15.38 -31.88
N THR A 261 -20.01 16.57 -32.34
CA THR A 261 -19.12 16.81 -33.47
C THR A 261 -17.63 16.86 -33.09
N LYS A 262 -17.28 16.90 -31.80
CA LYS A 262 -15.89 16.99 -31.31
C LYS A 262 -15.29 15.58 -31.20
N PRO A 263 -14.22 15.25 -31.95
CA PRO A 263 -13.61 13.92 -31.89
C PRO A 263 -12.91 13.68 -30.55
N ALA A 264 -13.01 12.46 -30.03
CA ALA A 264 -12.32 12.06 -28.80
C ALA A 264 -10.79 12.05 -28.99
N PRO A 265 -10.00 12.45 -27.98
CA PRO A 265 -8.54 12.38 -28.06
C PRO A 265 -8.05 10.93 -28.18
N ALA A 266 -6.94 10.72 -28.89
CA ALA A 266 -6.34 9.40 -29.06
C ALA A 266 -5.74 8.88 -27.74
N VAL A 267 -6.03 7.62 -27.39
CA VAL A 267 -5.42 6.93 -26.26
C VAL A 267 -3.93 6.78 -26.55
N THR A 268 -3.05 7.49 -25.81
CA THR A 268 -1.59 7.36 -25.93
C THR A 268 -1.06 6.57 -24.74
N THR A 269 -0.64 5.34 -24.99
CA THR A 269 -0.02 4.45 -24.01
C THR A 269 1.37 4.97 -23.63
N PRO A 270 1.74 5.18 -22.33
CA PRO A 270 3.09 5.64 -21.99
C PRO A 270 4.16 4.53 -22.09
N LEU A 271 5.37 4.93 -22.54
CA LEU A 271 6.59 4.12 -22.68
C LEU A 271 7.14 3.59 -21.34
N VAL A 272 7.52 2.31 -21.29
CA VAL A 272 8.11 1.61 -20.12
C VAL A 272 9.65 1.63 -20.19
N VAL A 273 10.32 2.03 -19.10
CA VAL A 273 11.78 1.89 -18.88
C VAL A 273 12.05 0.49 -18.32
N GLN A 274 12.99 -0.27 -18.92
CA GLN A 274 13.32 -1.63 -18.47
C GLN A 274 14.11 -1.62 -17.15
N VAL A 275 13.38 -1.65 -16.05
CA VAL A 275 13.76 -2.33 -14.81
C VAL A 275 13.59 -3.82 -15.10
N THR A 276 14.55 -4.69 -14.75
CA THR A 276 14.27 -6.13 -14.77
C THR A 276 13.22 -6.42 -13.71
N SER A 277 11.96 -6.35 -14.13
CA SER A 277 10.78 -6.72 -13.35
C SER A 277 10.92 -8.17 -12.93
N LEU A 278 10.61 -8.45 -11.66
CA LEU A 278 10.36 -9.84 -11.26
C LEU A 278 9.38 -10.46 -12.27
N PRO A 279 9.62 -11.70 -12.74
CA PRO A 279 8.71 -12.35 -13.66
C PRO A 279 7.31 -12.45 -13.04
N PRO A 280 6.25 -12.57 -13.84
CA PRO A 280 4.92 -12.86 -13.33
C PRO A 280 4.96 -14.05 -12.38
N LEU A 281 4.36 -13.89 -11.20
CA LEU A 281 4.22 -15.00 -10.29
C LEU A 281 3.09 -15.91 -10.79
N ASP A 282 3.43 -17.10 -11.24
CA ASP A 282 2.47 -18.08 -11.76
C ASP A 282 2.04 -19.13 -10.71
N ARG A 283 2.67 -19.15 -9.53
CA ARG A 283 2.35 -20.03 -8.39
C ARG A 283 2.78 -19.45 -7.05
N ILE A 284 2.21 -19.94 -5.95
CA ILE A 284 2.70 -19.62 -4.60
C ILE A 284 4.05 -20.34 -4.39
N LEU A 285 5.07 -19.60 -3.94
CA LEU A 285 6.38 -20.17 -3.58
C LEU A 285 6.45 -20.46 -2.08
N ARG A 286 6.98 -21.62 -1.71
CA ARG A 286 7.11 -22.06 -0.31
C ARG A 286 8.30 -23.01 -0.16
N TRP A 287 8.59 -23.36 1.09
CA TRP A 287 9.66 -24.29 1.43
C TRP A 287 9.60 -25.58 0.59
N GLY A 288 10.74 -25.97 0.02
CA GLY A 288 10.89 -27.14 -0.86
C GLY A 288 10.64 -26.86 -2.35
N ASP A 289 10.07 -25.70 -2.72
CA ASP A 289 9.94 -25.32 -4.13
C ASP A 289 11.31 -25.02 -4.76
N LYS A 290 11.40 -25.33 -6.05
CA LYS A 290 12.60 -25.10 -6.87
C LYS A 290 12.26 -24.41 -8.18
N GLY A 291 13.14 -23.56 -8.70
CA GLY A 291 13.00 -22.98 -10.04
C GLY A 291 13.50 -21.54 -10.19
N ASP A 292 13.37 -20.99 -11.40
CA ASP A 292 13.78 -19.63 -11.73
C ASP A 292 12.95 -18.56 -11.00
N ASP A 293 11.70 -18.87 -10.65
CA ASP A 293 10.83 -18.04 -9.82
C ASP A 293 11.35 -17.93 -8.38
N VAL A 294 11.81 -19.04 -7.79
CA VAL A 294 12.50 -19.07 -6.48
C VAL A 294 13.83 -18.31 -6.55
N LYS A 295 14.57 -18.44 -7.65
CA LYS A 295 15.82 -17.69 -7.85
C LYS A 295 15.57 -16.19 -7.92
N ALA A 296 14.52 -15.78 -8.62
CA ALA A 296 14.10 -14.38 -8.71
C ALA A 296 13.62 -13.85 -7.34
N LEU A 297 12.91 -14.66 -6.56
CA LEU A 297 12.55 -14.36 -5.17
C LEU A 297 13.78 -14.09 -4.30
N GLN A 298 14.74 -15.02 -4.29
CA GLN A 298 15.98 -14.91 -3.51
C GLN A 298 16.76 -13.65 -3.91
N GLN A 299 16.86 -13.36 -5.20
CA GLN A 299 17.46 -12.12 -5.70
C GLN A 299 16.72 -10.86 -5.22
N ALA A 300 15.38 -10.85 -5.21
CA ALA A 300 14.60 -9.74 -4.69
C ALA A 300 14.80 -9.55 -3.18
N LEU A 301 14.70 -10.62 -2.39
CA LEU A 301 14.92 -10.58 -0.95
C LEU A 301 16.34 -10.12 -0.59
N ASN A 302 17.34 -10.61 -1.32
CA ASN A 302 18.74 -10.20 -1.14
C ASN A 302 18.97 -8.74 -1.53
N ARG A 303 18.36 -8.26 -2.62
CA ARG A 303 18.37 -6.82 -2.97
C ARG A 303 17.76 -5.95 -1.87
N LEU A 304 16.82 -6.49 -1.11
CA LEU A 304 16.16 -5.82 0.01
C LEU A 304 16.82 -6.11 1.38
N ASN A 305 17.97 -6.80 1.39
CA ASN A 305 18.78 -7.15 2.56
C ASN A 305 18.11 -8.10 3.58
N PHE A 306 17.26 -9.03 3.14
CA PHE A 306 16.63 -10.04 4.02
C PHE A 306 17.41 -11.36 4.16
N ASN A 307 18.58 -11.48 3.51
CA ASN A 307 19.45 -12.66 3.53
C ASN A 307 18.73 -14.00 3.25
N ALA A 308 18.37 -14.23 1.99
CA ALA A 308 17.78 -15.47 1.51
C ALA A 308 18.83 -16.55 1.14
N GLY A 309 20.09 -16.39 1.53
CA GLY A 309 21.19 -17.25 1.08
C GLY A 309 21.59 -17.01 -0.38
N ALA A 310 22.24 -17.99 -1.00
CA ALA A 310 22.58 -17.92 -2.42
C ALA A 310 21.30 -17.96 -3.27
N ALA A 311 21.25 -17.20 -4.38
CA ALA A 311 20.15 -17.28 -5.34
C ALA A 311 20.34 -18.50 -6.25
N ASP A 312 20.20 -19.68 -5.68
CA ASP A 312 20.38 -20.99 -6.30
C ASP A 312 19.09 -21.57 -6.90
N GLY A 313 17.94 -20.96 -6.59
CA GLY A 313 16.63 -21.42 -7.02
C GLY A 313 16.04 -22.51 -6.12
N ASP A 314 16.61 -22.77 -4.94
CA ASP A 314 16.10 -23.73 -3.95
C ASP A 314 15.50 -23.01 -2.73
N PHE A 315 14.20 -23.20 -2.49
CA PHE A 315 13.51 -22.57 -1.37
C PHE A 315 13.74 -23.38 -0.08
N GLY A 316 14.91 -23.21 0.53
CA GLY A 316 15.28 -23.83 1.81
C GLY A 316 15.01 -22.96 3.04
N ASP A 317 15.55 -23.39 4.20
CA ASP A 317 15.36 -22.74 5.50
C ASP A 317 15.76 -21.25 5.51
N GLN A 318 16.89 -20.90 4.88
CA GLN A 318 17.35 -19.51 4.80
C GLN A 318 16.39 -18.63 3.98
N THR A 319 15.92 -19.13 2.84
CA THR A 319 14.91 -18.43 2.02
C THR A 319 13.60 -18.24 2.79
N GLN A 320 13.16 -19.26 3.54
CA GLN A 320 11.94 -19.18 4.34
C GLN A 320 12.04 -18.14 5.46
N GLU A 321 13.14 -18.10 6.20
CA GLU A 321 13.35 -17.11 7.24
C GLU A 321 13.45 -15.68 6.66
N ALA A 322 14.09 -15.52 5.50
CA ALA A 322 14.11 -14.25 4.77
C ALA A 322 12.71 -13.79 4.33
N VAL A 323 11.86 -14.71 3.85
CA VAL A 323 10.47 -14.43 3.49
C VAL A 323 9.66 -14.01 4.70
N LYS A 324 9.74 -14.74 5.82
CA LYS A 324 9.03 -14.39 7.06
C LYS A 324 9.47 -13.02 7.58
N ALA A 325 10.78 -12.74 7.57
CA ALA A 325 11.31 -11.45 7.96
C ALA A 325 10.81 -10.32 7.03
N PHE A 326 10.75 -10.57 5.72
CA PHE A 326 10.20 -9.64 4.73
C PHE A 326 8.71 -9.37 4.94
N GLN A 327 7.91 -10.42 5.14
CA GLN A 327 6.49 -10.32 5.42
C GLN A 327 6.23 -9.51 6.69
N LEU A 328 6.98 -9.82 7.76
CA LEU A 328 6.91 -9.10 9.03
C LEU A 328 7.21 -7.60 8.85
N ARG A 329 8.31 -7.26 8.14
CA ARG A 329 8.67 -5.86 7.87
C ARG A 329 7.67 -5.16 6.95
N SER A 330 6.99 -5.89 6.08
CA SER A 330 6.05 -5.37 5.09
C SER A 330 4.60 -5.30 5.59
N GLY A 331 4.35 -5.66 6.86
CA GLY A 331 3.01 -5.67 7.45
C GLY A 331 2.09 -6.74 6.85
N LEU A 332 2.66 -7.82 6.33
CA LEU A 332 1.93 -8.93 5.73
C LEU A 332 1.71 -10.04 6.76
N LEU A 333 0.80 -10.97 6.43
CA LEU A 333 0.72 -12.24 7.15
C LEU A 333 2.07 -12.97 7.07
N VAL A 334 2.63 -13.34 8.21
CA VAL A 334 3.94 -14.01 8.31
C VAL A 334 3.73 -15.53 8.27
N ASP A 335 3.48 -16.05 7.07
CA ASP A 335 3.23 -17.47 6.82
C ASP A 335 4.42 -18.19 6.16
N GLY A 336 5.45 -17.45 5.71
CA GLY A 336 6.61 -18.00 5.02
C GLY A 336 6.33 -18.44 3.57
N GLU A 337 5.15 -18.09 3.02
CA GLU A 337 4.75 -18.36 1.64
C GLU A 337 4.72 -17.05 0.81
N VAL A 338 5.10 -17.13 -0.45
CA VAL A 338 5.14 -15.98 -1.35
C VAL A 338 4.01 -16.09 -2.38
N GLY A 339 2.87 -15.50 -2.04
CA GLY A 339 1.75 -15.23 -2.95
C GLY A 339 1.84 -13.84 -3.60
N SER A 340 0.83 -13.42 -4.37
CA SER A 340 0.89 -12.14 -5.10
C SER A 340 1.08 -10.93 -4.22
N VAL A 341 0.48 -10.89 -3.03
CA VAL A 341 0.63 -9.76 -2.10
C VAL A 341 2.09 -9.63 -1.66
N THR A 342 2.74 -10.75 -1.34
CA THR A 342 4.18 -10.78 -1.02
C THR A 342 5.02 -10.41 -2.25
N TRP A 343 4.67 -10.91 -3.44
CA TRP A 343 5.38 -10.66 -4.71
C TRP A 343 5.29 -9.22 -5.21
N GLU A 344 4.11 -8.61 -5.08
CA GLU A 344 3.85 -7.20 -5.39
C GLU A 344 4.66 -6.29 -4.47
N LYS A 345 4.74 -6.62 -3.17
CA LYS A 345 5.59 -5.89 -2.23
C LYS A 345 7.09 -6.04 -2.55
N LEU A 346 7.50 -7.11 -3.23
CA LEU A 346 8.86 -7.29 -3.75
C LEU A 346 9.12 -6.52 -5.05
N GLY A 347 8.12 -5.85 -5.62
CA GLY A 347 8.21 -5.08 -6.86
C GLY A 347 7.95 -5.92 -8.13
N GLY A 348 7.34 -7.09 -7.99
CA GLY A 348 6.88 -7.90 -9.11
C GLY A 348 5.44 -7.60 -9.50
N THR A 349 5.10 -7.87 -10.75
CA THR A 349 3.70 -7.95 -11.14
C THR A 349 3.23 -9.36 -10.86
N GLY A 350 2.54 -9.57 -9.75
CA GLY A 350 1.71 -10.76 -9.66
C GLY A 350 0.63 -10.67 -10.73
N LYS A 351 0.27 -11.78 -11.38
CA LYS A 351 -1.18 -11.99 -11.51
C LYS A 351 -1.71 -11.94 -10.10
N VAL A 352 -2.87 -11.34 -9.89
CA VAL A 352 -3.55 -11.37 -8.59
C VAL A 352 -3.71 -12.84 -8.18
N ILE A 353 -2.76 -13.32 -7.38
CA ILE A 353 -2.80 -14.56 -6.63
C ILE A 353 -2.95 -14.07 -5.21
N LEU A 354 -4.14 -13.54 -4.88
CA LEU A 354 -4.56 -13.21 -3.51
C LEU A 354 -4.05 -14.33 -2.57
N PRO A 355 -3.92 -14.15 -1.24
CA PRO A 355 -4.00 -15.33 -0.39
C PRO A 355 -5.25 -16.06 -0.86
N ASN A 356 -5.07 -17.18 -1.58
CA ASN A 356 -6.17 -17.89 -2.17
C ASN A 356 -7.13 -18.09 -1.00
N LEU A 357 -8.41 -17.81 -1.17
CA LEU A 357 -9.42 -17.97 -0.13
C LEU A 357 -9.18 -19.27 0.69
N ALA A 358 -8.74 -20.34 0.02
CA ALA A 358 -8.22 -21.57 0.60
C ALA A 358 -7.07 -21.42 1.62
N SER A 359 -6.01 -20.68 1.31
CA SER A 359 -4.85 -20.47 2.21
C SER A 359 -5.24 -19.67 3.44
N PHE A 360 -6.03 -18.59 3.28
CA PHE A 360 -6.51 -17.81 4.42
C PHE A 360 -7.41 -18.68 5.31
N ALA A 361 -8.39 -19.36 4.70
CA ALA A 361 -9.29 -20.26 5.42
C ALA A 361 -8.54 -21.42 6.09
N ALA A 362 -7.47 -21.93 5.47
CA ALA A 362 -6.61 -22.94 6.08
C ALA A 362 -5.94 -22.43 7.37
N SER A 363 -5.37 -21.22 7.33
CA SER A 363 -4.77 -20.59 8.52
C SER A 363 -5.81 -20.35 9.62
N GLU A 364 -6.99 -19.87 9.23
CA GLU A 364 -8.07 -19.59 10.18
C GLU A 364 -8.63 -20.88 10.82
N ALA A 365 -8.79 -21.93 10.02
CA ALA A 365 -9.23 -23.23 10.49
C ALA A 365 -8.17 -23.95 11.35
N ALA A 366 -6.87 -23.68 11.14
CA ALA A 366 -5.80 -24.25 11.96
C ALA A 366 -5.86 -23.78 13.42
N LYS A 367 -6.52 -22.65 13.70
CA LYS A 367 -6.69 -22.09 15.05
C LYS A 367 -7.63 -22.92 15.93
N LYS A 368 -8.44 -23.82 15.36
CA LYS A 368 -9.35 -24.71 16.10
C LYS A 368 -10.27 -24.00 17.10
N LEU A 369 -10.67 -22.77 16.76
CA LEU A 369 -11.52 -21.93 17.61
C LEU A 369 -12.89 -22.57 17.80
N ARG A 370 -13.41 -22.45 19.02
CA ARG A 370 -14.74 -22.91 19.43
C ARG A 370 -15.56 -21.71 19.88
N TRP A 371 -16.86 -21.71 19.58
CA TRP A 371 -17.74 -20.67 20.09
C TRP A 371 -18.37 -21.13 21.40
N ASN A 372 -18.14 -20.39 22.48
CA ASN A 372 -18.71 -20.66 23.81
C ASN A 372 -19.35 -19.43 24.45
N GLY A 373 -19.65 -18.40 23.64
CA GLY A 373 -20.26 -17.15 24.07
C GLY A 373 -19.69 -15.93 23.34
N ALA A 374 -20.24 -14.76 23.64
CA ALA A 374 -19.84 -13.49 23.03
C ALA A 374 -18.39 -13.06 23.33
N SER A 375 -17.75 -13.64 24.34
CA SER A 375 -16.34 -13.41 24.66
C SER A 375 -15.40 -14.41 23.98
N SER A 376 -15.91 -15.39 23.23
CA SER A 376 -15.09 -16.39 22.55
C SER A 376 -14.34 -15.78 21.37
N ASP A 377 -13.13 -16.26 21.08
CA ASP A 377 -12.37 -15.81 19.90
C ASP A 377 -13.11 -16.10 18.58
N ALA A 378 -13.99 -17.10 18.57
CA ALA A 378 -14.85 -17.41 17.42
C ALA A 378 -15.98 -16.38 17.21
N GLU A 379 -16.28 -15.53 18.19
CA GLU A 379 -17.31 -14.47 18.06
C GLU A 379 -16.96 -13.50 16.92
N LYS A 380 -15.69 -13.32 16.59
CA LYS A 380 -15.27 -12.47 15.46
C LYS A 380 -15.89 -12.85 14.11
N TYR A 381 -16.31 -14.11 13.93
CA TYR A 381 -16.99 -14.55 12.71
C TYR A 381 -18.44 -14.08 12.69
N LEU A 382 -19.11 -14.07 13.85
CA LEU A 382 -20.52 -13.75 14.00
C LEU A 382 -20.76 -12.26 14.20
N ALA A 383 -19.87 -11.57 14.92
CA ALA A 383 -20.01 -10.17 15.33
C ALA A 383 -20.41 -9.23 14.17
N PRO A 384 -19.82 -9.32 12.96
CA PRO A 384 -20.22 -8.47 11.83
C PRO A 384 -21.66 -8.68 11.37
N LEU A 385 -22.22 -9.88 11.58
CA LEU A 385 -23.54 -10.28 11.11
C LEU A 385 -24.61 -10.21 12.22
N ARG A 386 -24.21 -10.01 13.49
CA ARG A 386 -25.15 -9.97 14.64
C ARG A 386 -26.28 -8.97 14.46
N ARG A 387 -25.97 -7.75 14.02
CA ARG A 387 -26.97 -6.68 13.84
C ARG A 387 -28.03 -7.08 12.82
N ILE A 388 -27.61 -7.56 11.65
CA ILE A 388 -28.55 -7.94 10.58
C ILE A 388 -29.33 -9.20 10.97
N MET A 389 -28.70 -10.17 11.64
CA MET A 389 -29.38 -11.37 12.13
C MET A 389 -30.46 -11.03 13.16
N GLN A 390 -30.22 -10.07 14.06
CA GLN A 390 -31.22 -9.57 14.99
C GLN A 390 -32.38 -8.87 14.27
N GLN A 391 -32.07 -7.99 13.31
CA GLN A 391 -33.09 -7.27 12.54
C GLN A 391 -34.02 -8.21 11.77
N LEU A 392 -33.48 -9.31 11.25
CA LEU A 392 -34.24 -10.31 10.50
C LEU A 392 -34.92 -11.36 11.41
N GLY A 393 -34.76 -11.25 12.73
CA GLY A 393 -35.39 -12.19 13.68
C GLY A 393 -34.76 -13.58 13.70
N HIS A 394 -33.53 -13.75 13.18
CA HIS A 394 -32.81 -15.03 13.18
C HIS A 394 -32.17 -15.38 14.54
N ILE A 395 -32.20 -14.46 15.50
CA ILE A 395 -31.68 -14.65 16.85
C ILE A 395 -32.76 -14.18 17.82
N GLY A 396 -33.17 -15.04 18.75
CA GLY A 396 -34.04 -14.67 19.88
C GLY A 396 -33.29 -13.89 20.97
N PRO A 397 -33.94 -13.60 22.11
CA PRO A 397 -33.28 -12.98 23.28
C PRO A 397 -32.20 -13.87 23.91
N GLU A 398 -32.24 -15.17 23.63
CA GLU A 398 -31.20 -16.16 23.96
C GLU A 398 -30.53 -16.61 22.64
N PRO A 399 -29.20 -16.72 22.56
CA PRO A 399 -28.51 -17.05 21.32
C PRO A 399 -28.66 -18.55 20.98
N VAL A 400 -29.64 -18.88 20.14
CA VAL A 400 -29.76 -20.19 19.47
C VAL A 400 -29.93 -19.84 17.98
N PHE A 401 -29.07 -20.23 17.03
CA PHE A 401 -28.62 -21.59 16.72
C PHE A 401 -27.14 -21.70 16.31
N TYR A 402 -26.60 -22.88 16.63
CA TYR A 402 -25.24 -23.40 16.45
C TYR A 402 -24.84 -23.65 14.99
N ASN A 403 -24.94 -22.66 14.10
CA ASN A 403 -24.56 -22.80 12.68
C ASN A 403 -23.69 -21.64 12.18
N TRP A 404 -22.50 -21.47 12.79
CA TRP A 404 -21.56 -20.40 12.41
C TRP A 404 -20.63 -20.76 11.24
N CYS A 405 -20.87 -21.88 10.55
CA CYS A 405 -20.09 -22.31 9.37
C CYS A 405 -20.10 -21.26 8.25
N ALA A 406 -21.26 -20.72 7.90
CA ALA A 406 -21.38 -19.68 6.87
C ALA A 406 -20.83 -18.32 7.33
N ALA A 407 -20.91 -18.01 8.63
CA ALA A 407 -20.25 -16.83 9.19
C ALA A 407 -18.72 -16.92 9.09
N PHE A 408 -18.13 -18.12 9.33
CA PHE A 408 -16.71 -18.38 9.11
C PHE A 408 -16.31 -18.17 7.65
N VAL A 409 -17.08 -18.71 6.69
CA VAL A 409 -16.81 -18.52 5.26
C VAL A 409 -16.95 -17.06 4.85
N THR A 410 -17.98 -16.36 5.36
CA THR A 410 -18.19 -14.91 5.10
C THR A 410 -17.00 -14.09 5.60
N TYR A 411 -16.54 -14.38 6.82
CA TYR A 411 -15.36 -13.75 7.38
C TYR A 411 -14.13 -14.00 6.49
N CYS A 412 -13.84 -15.25 6.13
CA CYS A 412 -12.70 -15.59 5.29
C CYS A 412 -12.72 -14.85 3.95
N CYS A 413 -13.87 -14.79 3.30
CA CYS A 413 -14.04 -14.05 2.04
C CYS A 413 -13.75 -12.56 2.20
N ARG A 414 -14.33 -11.92 3.22
CA ARG A 414 -14.12 -10.49 3.49
C ARG A 414 -12.68 -10.16 3.83
N GLN A 415 -11.99 -11.03 4.57
CA GLN A 415 -10.58 -10.82 4.92
C GLN A 415 -9.64 -10.85 3.71
N VAL A 416 -10.00 -11.59 2.66
CA VAL A 416 -9.24 -11.63 1.40
C VAL A 416 -9.76 -10.64 0.36
N GLY A 417 -10.65 -9.72 0.75
CA GLY A 417 -11.17 -8.65 -0.12
C GLY A 417 -12.32 -9.07 -1.03
N ILE A 418 -12.91 -10.26 -0.86
CA ILE A 418 -14.13 -10.64 -1.60
C ILE A 418 -15.31 -9.91 -0.98
N GLU A 419 -15.95 -9.06 -1.78
CA GLU A 419 -17.12 -8.28 -1.36
C GLU A 419 -18.36 -9.17 -1.28
N ILE A 420 -18.82 -9.38 -0.05
CA ILE A 420 -19.99 -10.20 0.26
C ILE A 420 -20.99 -9.35 1.03
N PRO A 421 -22.26 -9.26 0.59
CA PRO A 421 -23.26 -8.48 1.28
C PRO A 421 -23.55 -9.09 2.67
N ASP A 422 -24.04 -8.30 3.62
CA ASP A 422 -24.51 -8.86 4.90
C ASP A 422 -25.76 -9.75 4.71
N GLN A 423 -26.59 -9.41 3.72
CA GLN A 423 -27.81 -10.11 3.31
C GLN A 423 -27.95 -10.00 1.79
N PRO A 424 -28.22 -11.10 1.06
CA PRO A 424 -28.53 -11.02 -0.37
C PRO A 424 -29.82 -10.24 -0.62
N GLU A 425 -29.83 -9.40 -1.65
CA GLU A 425 -31.01 -8.62 -2.02
C GLU A 425 -32.17 -9.54 -2.37
N GLY A 426 -33.32 -9.34 -1.72
CA GLY A 426 -34.52 -10.15 -1.93
C GLY A 426 -34.53 -11.50 -1.22
N PHE A 427 -33.53 -11.80 -0.38
CA PHE A 427 -33.51 -13.02 0.44
C PHE A 427 -33.81 -12.73 1.91
N TRP A 428 -34.46 -13.66 2.60
CA TRP A 428 -34.90 -13.44 4.00
C TRP A 428 -33.77 -13.57 5.02
N ALA A 429 -32.60 -14.11 4.63
CA ALA A 429 -31.50 -14.45 5.54
C ALA A 429 -30.19 -13.72 5.27
N SER A 430 -29.41 -13.48 6.34
CA SER A 430 -28.03 -12.96 6.23
C SER A 430 -27.07 -13.99 5.63
N MET A 431 -25.86 -13.59 5.25
CA MET A 431 -24.79 -14.49 4.79
C MET A 431 -24.22 -15.42 5.88
N ALA A 432 -24.74 -15.33 7.11
CA ALA A 432 -24.53 -16.34 8.15
C ALA A 432 -25.37 -17.62 7.96
N LEU A 433 -26.24 -17.69 6.93
CA LEU A 433 -27.00 -18.88 6.56
C LEU A 433 -26.47 -19.48 5.27
N VAL A 434 -26.35 -20.82 5.20
CA VAL A 434 -25.85 -21.53 4.02
C VAL A 434 -26.73 -21.29 2.79
N ASP A 435 -28.06 -21.27 2.94
CA ASP A 435 -28.98 -21.03 1.82
C ASP A 435 -28.77 -19.66 1.17
N SER A 436 -28.36 -18.65 1.94
CA SER A 436 -28.04 -17.31 1.42
C SER A 436 -26.91 -17.36 0.41
N TRP A 437 -25.92 -18.24 0.60
CA TRP A 437 -24.80 -18.41 -0.33
C TRP A 437 -25.24 -19.03 -1.65
N GLN A 438 -26.13 -20.01 -1.62
CA GLN A 438 -26.69 -20.56 -2.85
C GLN A 438 -27.51 -19.49 -3.57
N TYR A 439 -28.41 -18.81 -2.86
CA TYR A 439 -29.30 -17.82 -3.45
C TYR A 439 -28.49 -16.68 -4.10
N TRP A 440 -27.54 -16.11 -3.34
CA TRP A 440 -26.63 -15.08 -3.83
C TRP A 440 -25.75 -15.57 -4.97
N GLY A 441 -25.18 -16.78 -4.86
CA GLY A 441 -24.37 -17.38 -5.90
C GLY A 441 -25.15 -17.56 -7.21
N LYS A 442 -26.43 -17.95 -7.16
CA LYS A 442 -27.31 -18.02 -8.33
C LYS A 442 -27.58 -16.64 -8.92
N GLN A 443 -27.90 -15.65 -8.08
CA GLN A 443 -28.11 -14.27 -8.53
C GLN A 443 -26.89 -13.67 -9.25
N LYS A 444 -25.69 -14.00 -8.77
CA LYS A 444 -24.42 -13.50 -9.34
C LYS A 444 -23.83 -14.39 -10.45
N GLY A 445 -24.44 -15.53 -10.75
CA GLY A 445 -23.91 -16.48 -11.74
C GLY A 445 -22.68 -17.27 -11.27
N TYR A 446 -22.41 -17.32 -9.98
CA TYR A 446 -21.28 -18.07 -9.36
C TYR A 446 -21.66 -19.50 -8.95
N TRP A 447 -22.95 -19.83 -8.96
CA TRP A 447 -23.44 -21.12 -8.48
C TRP A 447 -23.29 -22.23 -9.54
N HIS A 448 -22.63 -23.30 -9.13
CA HIS A 448 -22.53 -24.55 -9.86
C HIS A 448 -23.23 -25.68 -9.07
N PRO A 449 -24.29 -26.27 -9.63
CA PRO A 449 -24.90 -27.50 -9.12
C PRO A 449 -23.90 -28.64 -8.91
N LYS A 450 -24.27 -29.58 -8.03
CA LYS A 450 -23.53 -30.81 -7.77
C LYS A 450 -23.08 -31.50 -9.07
N ARG A 451 -21.79 -31.86 -9.14
CA ARG A 451 -21.14 -32.58 -10.25
C ARG A 451 -21.07 -31.84 -11.59
N GLU A 452 -21.47 -30.56 -11.65
CA GLU A 452 -21.33 -29.78 -12.88
C GLU A 452 -19.88 -29.32 -13.11
N VAL A 453 -19.16 -29.05 -12.02
CA VAL A 453 -17.75 -28.65 -12.06
C VAL A 453 -16.92 -29.48 -11.10
N ILE A 454 -15.64 -29.63 -11.43
CA ILE A 454 -14.64 -30.23 -10.56
C ILE A 454 -14.26 -29.18 -9.50
N PRO A 455 -14.24 -29.52 -8.20
CA PRO A 455 -13.82 -28.59 -7.16
C PRO A 455 -12.38 -28.11 -7.38
N GLU A 456 -12.18 -26.81 -7.23
CA GLU A 456 -10.90 -26.14 -7.33
C GLU A 456 -10.54 -25.51 -5.99
N ARG A 457 -9.23 -25.39 -5.73
CA ARG A 457 -8.75 -24.72 -4.52
C ARG A 457 -9.21 -23.27 -4.51
N GLY A 458 -9.98 -22.89 -3.48
CA GLY A 458 -10.59 -21.57 -3.34
C GLY A 458 -12.09 -21.56 -3.59
N ASP A 459 -12.65 -22.64 -4.13
CA ASP A 459 -14.10 -22.79 -4.24
C ASP A 459 -14.76 -22.79 -2.85
N ILE A 460 -15.93 -22.19 -2.77
CA ILE A 460 -16.82 -22.34 -1.62
C ILE A 460 -17.72 -23.54 -1.92
N VAL A 461 -17.73 -24.51 -1.02
CA VAL A 461 -18.46 -25.77 -1.20
C VAL A 461 -19.60 -25.85 -0.19
N THR A 462 -20.80 -26.22 -0.65
CA THR A 462 -21.94 -26.50 0.24
C THR A 462 -22.19 -28.00 0.32
N PHE A 463 -22.63 -28.46 1.49
CA PHE A 463 -22.92 -29.85 1.78
C PHE A 463 -24.38 -30.07 2.18
N ASP A 464 -24.86 -31.28 1.95
CA ASP A 464 -26.08 -31.84 2.54
C ASP A 464 -25.69 -33.11 3.31
N TRP A 465 -25.42 -32.95 4.60
CA TRP A 465 -25.09 -34.08 5.47
C TRP A 465 -26.28 -34.97 5.82
N SER A 466 -27.51 -34.48 5.62
CA SER A 466 -28.74 -35.19 6.01
C SER A 466 -29.31 -36.06 4.90
N GLY A 467 -28.87 -35.88 3.65
CA GLY A 467 -29.37 -36.63 2.49
C GLY A 467 -30.84 -36.31 2.16
N VAL A 468 -31.40 -35.26 2.74
CA VAL A 468 -32.79 -34.84 2.55
C VAL A 468 -32.82 -33.74 1.51
N ASN A 469 -32.93 -34.14 0.24
CA ASN A 469 -33.43 -33.38 -0.92
C ASN A 469 -33.33 -31.84 -0.81
N GLY A 470 -32.10 -31.32 -0.73
CA GLY A 470 -31.83 -29.91 -1.02
C GLY A 470 -31.85 -28.94 0.16
N GLN A 471 -31.72 -29.41 1.41
CA GLN A 471 -31.39 -28.52 2.53
C GLN A 471 -29.87 -28.43 2.69
N PHE A 472 -29.30 -27.25 2.38
CA PHE A 472 -27.88 -27.00 2.55
C PHE A 472 -27.58 -26.77 4.03
N ASN A 473 -26.97 -27.74 4.69
CA ASN A 473 -26.77 -27.68 6.14
C ASN A 473 -25.33 -27.34 6.55
N HIS A 474 -24.38 -27.35 5.61
CA HIS A 474 -23.01 -26.96 5.90
C HIS A 474 -22.29 -26.32 4.70
N ILE A 475 -21.23 -25.55 5.00
CA ILE A 475 -20.44 -24.83 4.00
C ILE A 475 -18.96 -24.76 4.43
N GLY A 476 -18.06 -24.81 3.46
CA GLY A 476 -16.62 -24.72 3.66
C GLY A 476 -15.91 -24.11 2.46
N ILE A 477 -14.59 -24.02 2.57
CA ILE A 477 -13.70 -23.54 1.51
C ILE A 477 -12.76 -24.67 1.11
N VAL A 478 -12.71 -24.98 -0.19
CA VAL A 478 -11.86 -26.03 -0.75
C VAL A 478 -10.40 -25.60 -0.67
N ARG A 479 -9.59 -26.41 0.01
CA ARG A 479 -8.14 -26.23 0.15
C ARG A 479 -7.35 -27.05 -0.84
N GLY A 480 -7.92 -28.13 -1.32
CA GLY A 480 -7.24 -28.98 -2.29
C GLY A 480 -8.17 -30.05 -2.79
N TYR A 481 -7.98 -30.40 -4.05
CA TYR A 481 -8.61 -31.55 -4.66
C TYR A 481 -7.58 -32.22 -5.56
N THR A 482 -7.43 -33.53 -5.39
CA THR A 482 -6.57 -34.33 -6.28
C THR A 482 -7.47 -34.93 -7.35
N SER A 483 -7.15 -34.68 -8.63
CA SER A 483 -7.96 -35.21 -9.74
C SER A 483 -8.08 -36.74 -9.66
N GLY A 484 -9.31 -37.25 -9.76
CA GLY A 484 -9.63 -38.67 -9.61
C GLY A 484 -9.84 -39.15 -8.17
N SER A 485 -9.58 -38.30 -7.16
CA SER A 485 -9.92 -38.59 -5.77
C SER A 485 -11.42 -38.56 -5.54
N SER A 486 -11.94 -39.41 -4.65
CA SER A 486 -13.30 -39.28 -4.13
C SER A 486 -13.39 -38.26 -2.99
N LEU A 487 -12.27 -37.69 -2.55
CA LEU A 487 -12.13 -36.79 -1.40
C LEU A 487 -11.65 -35.40 -1.82
N ILE A 488 -12.16 -34.38 -1.13
CA ILE A 488 -11.70 -32.99 -1.14
C ILE A 488 -11.21 -32.56 0.24
N GLU A 489 -10.22 -31.70 0.27
CA GLU A 489 -9.73 -31.07 1.50
C GLU A 489 -10.38 -29.70 1.68
N THR A 490 -10.85 -29.40 2.89
CA THR A 490 -11.60 -28.17 3.20
C THR A 490 -11.14 -27.50 4.48
N ALA A 491 -11.37 -26.19 4.56
CA ALA A 491 -11.43 -25.43 5.80
C ALA A 491 -12.91 -25.12 6.09
N GLU A 492 -13.37 -25.51 7.27
CA GLU A 492 -14.77 -25.37 7.68
C GLU A 492 -14.83 -24.73 9.07
N GLY A 493 -15.89 -23.95 9.30
CA GLY A 493 -16.28 -23.49 10.62
C GLY A 493 -17.38 -24.38 11.18
N ASN A 494 -17.50 -24.46 12.51
CA ASN A 494 -18.61 -25.13 13.18
C ASN A 494 -18.83 -26.61 12.80
N VAL A 495 -17.76 -27.40 12.75
CA VAL A 495 -17.86 -28.86 12.80
C VAL A 495 -17.64 -29.25 14.26
N ASP A 496 -18.66 -29.82 14.90
CA ASP A 496 -18.66 -30.10 16.35
C ASP A 496 -18.27 -28.88 17.21
N ASN A 497 -18.84 -27.72 16.83
CA ASN A 497 -18.57 -26.40 17.42
C ASN A 497 -17.08 -26.00 17.38
N GLN A 498 -16.37 -26.35 16.30
CA GLN A 498 -14.96 -26.01 16.11
C GLN A 498 -14.67 -25.68 14.64
N CYS A 499 -13.80 -24.71 14.35
CA CYS A 499 -13.23 -24.57 13.00
C CYS A 499 -12.09 -25.57 12.80
N GLY A 500 -11.90 -26.06 11.58
CA GLY A 500 -10.93 -27.12 11.37
C GLY A 500 -10.69 -27.49 9.92
N HIS A 501 -9.73 -28.40 9.76
CA HIS A 501 -9.33 -28.99 8.50
C HIS A 501 -10.06 -30.32 8.36
N PHE A 502 -10.72 -30.53 7.22
CA PHE A 502 -11.49 -31.75 6.99
C PHE A 502 -11.21 -32.32 5.60
N SER A 503 -11.25 -33.64 5.51
CA SER A 503 -11.31 -34.37 4.24
C SER A 503 -12.74 -34.86 4.08
N ARG A 504 -13.42 -34.47 2.99
CA ARG A 504 -14.84 -34.73 2.73
C ARG A 504 -15.01 -35.51 1.44
N SER A 505 -15.95 -36.45 1.43
CA SER A 505 -16.34 -37.12 0.19
C SER A 505 -17.02 -36.14 -0.78
N LEU A 506 -16.63 -36.18 -2.04
CA LEU A 506 -17.30 -35.48 -3.15
C LEU A 506 -18.80 -35.81 -3.22
N SER A 507 -19.19 -37.00 -2.76
CA SER A 507 -20.60 -37.40 -2.74
C SER A 507 -21.47 -36.55 -1.81
N LEU A 508 -20.87 -35.90 -0.81
CA LEU A 508 -21.56 -35.03 0.16
C LEU A 508 -21.76 -33.60 -0.36
N ILE A 509 -21.07 -33.23 -1.43
CA ILE A 509 -21.19 -31.90 -2.03
C ILE A 509 -22.58 -31.76 -2.66
N SER A 510 -23.21 -30.64 -2.39
CA SER A 510 -24.52 -30.25 -2.94
C SER A 510 -24.41 -29.15 -3.99
N GLY A 511 -23.34 -28.36 -3.94
CA GLY A 511 -22.97 -27.42 -4.98
C GLY A 511 -21.72 -26.63 -4.62
N ILE A 512 -21.29 -25.82 -5.56
CA ILE A 512 -20.08 -24.99 -5.47
C ILE A 512 -20.47 -23.55 -5.80
N VAL A 513 -19.95 -22.61 -5.03
CA VAL A 513 -19.95 -21.18 -5.37
C VAL A 513 -18.52 -20.84 -5.77
N ARG A 514 -18.32 -20.53 -7.06
CA ARG A 514 -17.03 -20.14 -7.63
C ARG A 514 -17.04 -18.67 -7.97
N ILE A 515 -16.43 -17.88 -7.10
CA ILE A 515 -16.22 -16.45 -7.28
C ILE A 515 -14.91 -16.29 -8.06
N ARG A 516 -14.96 -15.61 -9.21
CA ARG A 516 -13.81 -15.41 -10.11
C ARG A 516 -13.24 -14.01 -10.03
#